data_AF-A0A8H5Z942-F1
#
_entry.id   AF-A0A8H5Z942-F1
#
_cell.length_a   1.000
_cell.length_b   1.000
_cell.length_c   1.000
_cell.angle_alpha   90.00
_cell.angle_beta   90.00
_cell.angle_gamma   90.00
#
_symmetry.space_group_name_H-M   'P 1'
#
loop_
_entity.id
_entity.type
_entity.pdbx_description
1 polymer ?
#
loop_
_entity_poly.entity_id
_entity_poly.type
_entity_poly.pdbx_seq_one_letter_code
_entity_poly.pdbx_strand_id
1 'polypeptide(L)'
;MAGLRWQVYFFNIGYSYKNTISNGCFFNIAARLYKYLGDEIYLDWAERVWEWELGMGLITDDYYFLDGAYGKENCTTFDYKKWTYNAGVHMAGAAAMWNATQRDIWRTRLEGIIGGLSIFFRDNIMIEISCESRGKCNIDQRSFKAYLSRWMAYTAMVAPWTRDSIDPRLQASAVAAAAQCTDEGGQSSCNLYWAAGNEHGSSFGVGEQMAALEVVQSLLYPAVAGPVSRNSGGMSLSNPDASLNNTTEFPTLEDITLGEKIGASVLTVVMVASAVAGAAWMLSERDEPRFRSE
;
A
#
# COMPACT_ATOMS: atom_id res chain seq x y z
N MET A 1 -22.31 5.15 1.99
CA MET A 1 -21.06 5.41 1.24
C MET A 1 -20.23 4.14 1.16
N ALA A 2 -19.95 3.65 -0.05
CA ALA A 2 -19.12 2.47 -0.32
C ALA A 2 -17.61 2.73 -0.11
N GLY A 3 -16.75 1.77 -0.47
CA GLY A 3 -15.29 1.86 -0.41
C GLY A 3 -14.66 1.36 0.90
N LEU A 4 -13.57 0.59 0.75
CA LEU A 4 -12.81 0.03 1.85
C LEU A 4 -12.05 1.13 2.61
N ARG A 5 -11.96 0.95 3.93
CA ARG A 5 -11.10 1.72 4.81
C ARG A 5 -9.69 1.16 4.78
N TRP A 6 -8.71 1.96 5.17
CA TRP A 6 -7.33 1.50 5.31
C TRP A 6 -7.23 0.35 6.33
N GLN A 7 -7.88 0.53 7.48
CA GLN A 7 -7.86 -0.46 8.55
C GLN A 7 -9.09 -1.36 8.52
N VAL A 8 -8.91 -2.63 8.86
CA VAL A 8 -10.00 -3.60 9.04
C VAL A 8 -10.75 -3.33 10.35
N TYR A 9 -10.01 -3.08 11.43
CA TYR A 9 -10.58 -2.90 12.76
C TYR A 9 -10.84 -1.44 13.10
N PHE A 10 -12.02 -1.15 13.66
CA PHE A 10 -12.48 0.23 13.92
C PHE A 10 -11.65 0.99 14.96
N PHE A 11 -10.97 0.26 15.85
CA PHE A 11 -10.11 0.83 16.88
C PHE A 11 -8.69 1.14 16.39
N ASN A 12 -8.31 0.72 15.19
CA ASN A 12 -7.00 1.04 14.64
C ASN A 12 -6.93 2.49 14.16
N ILE A 13 -5.79 3.13 14.44
CA ILE A 13 -5.46 4.44 13.89
C ILE A 13 -5.49 4.34 12.35
N GLY A 14 -6.24 5.25 11.72
CA GLY A 14 -6.42 5.24 10.26
C GLY A 14 -7.69 4.54 9.78
N TYR A 15 -8.55 3.99 10.66
CA TYR A 15 -9.85 3.45 10.23
C TYR A 15 -10.75 4.51 9.56
N SER A 16 -10.65 5.77 9.97
CA SER A 16 -11.37 6.88 9.33
C SER A 16 -10.85 7.22 7.93
N TYR A 17 -9.69 6.68 7.53
CA TYR A 17 -9.06 6.95 6.24
C TYR A 17 -9.51 5.92 5.20
N LYS A 18 -10.10 6.39 4.10
CA LYS A 18 -10.36 5.56 2.93
C LYS A 18 -9.30 5.86 1.90
N ASN A 19 -8.41 4.90 1.69
CA ASN A 19 -7.24 5.09 0.84
C ASN A 19 -7.35 4.30 -0.45
N THR A 20 -6.62 4.79 -1.43
CA THR A 20 -6.58 4.25 -2.79
C THR A 20 -5.89 2.90 -2.82
N ILE A 21 -4.91 2.63 -1.94
CA ILE A 21 -4.24 1.33 -1.95
C ILE A 21 -5.13 0.17 -1.48
N SER A 22 -5.96 0.35 -0.44
CA SER A 22 -6.85 -0.74 0.01
C SER A 22 -7.87 -1.09 -1.06
N ASN A 23 -8.42 -0.07 -1.72
CA ASN A 23 -9.41 -0.24 -2.79
C ASN A 23 -8.75 -0.76 -4.08
N GLY A 24 -7.60 -0.23 -4.47
CA GLY A 24 -6.81 -0.70 -5.61
C GLY A 24 -6.35 -2.15 -5.49
N CYS A 25 -5.94 -2.60 -4.29
CA CYS A 25 -5.65 -4.01 -4.03
C CYS A 25 -6.90 -4.88 -4.22
N PHE A 26 -8.05 -4.46 -3.68
CA PHE A 26 -9.30 -5.20 -3.84
C PHE A 26 -9.76 -5.23 -5.31
N PHE A 27 -9.67 -4.12 -6.03
CA PHE A 27 -9.91 -4.02 -7.47
C PHE A 27 -9.00 -4.97 -8.26
N ASN A 28 -7.68 -4.93 -8.03
CA ASN A 28 -6.73 -5.77 -8.75
C ASN A 28 -6.94 -7.27 -8.47
N ILE A 29 -7.27 -7.64 -7.23
CA ILE A 29 -7.62 -9.03 -6.90
C ILE A 29 -8.91 -9.44 -7.63
N ALA A 30 -9.96 -8.63 -7.58
CA ALA A 30 -11.23 -8.92 -8.27
C ALA A 30 -11.01 -9.07 -9.79
N ALA A 31 -10.30 -8.14 -10.41
CA ALA A 31 -9.97 -8.18 -11.84
C ALA A 31 -9.18 -9.45 -12.22
N ARG A 32 -8.19 -9.83 -11.42
CA ARG A 32 -7.39 -11.04 -11.66
C ARG A 32 -8.16 -12.32 -11.40
N LEU A 33 -9.06 -12.34 -10.41
CA LEU A 33 -9.96 -13.46 -10.17
C LEU A 33 -10.94 -13.63 -11.33
N TYR A 34 -11.50 -12.54 -11.86
CA TYR A 34 -12.32 -12.60 -13.07
C TYR A 34 -11.52 -13.15 -14.26
N LYS A 35 -10.32 -12.62 -14.54
CA LYS A 35 -9.44 -13.14 -15.60
C LYS A 35 -9.10 -14.63 -15.42
N TYR A 36 -8.92 -15.09 -14.18
CA TYR A 36 -8.54 -16.48 -13.91
C TYR A 36 -9.74 -17.44 -13.96
N LEU A 37 -10.87 -17.07 -13.35
CA LEU A 37 -12.02 -17.94 -13.13
C LEU A 37 -13.11 -17.75 -14.20
N GLY A 38 -13.34 -16.51 -14.64
CA GLY A 38 -14.46 -16.13 -15.52
C GLY A 38 -15.79 -15.93 -14.79
N ASP A 39 -15.78 -15.87 -13.45
CA ASP A 39 -17.01 -15.77 -12.66
C ASP A 39 -17.44 -14.29 -12.51
N GLU A 40 -18.62 -13.93 -13.02
CA GLU A 40 -19.14 -12.54 -13.14
C GLU A 40 -19.15 -11.74 -11.84
N ILE A 41 -19.30 -12.39 -10.69
CA ILE A 41 -19.25 -11.71 -9.39
C ILE A 41 -17.96 -10.88 -9.21
N TYR A 42 -16.83 -11.37 -9.72
CA TYR A 42 -15.56 -10.66 -9.62
C TYR A 42 -15.47 -9.49 -10.61
N LEU A 43 -16.12 -9.60 -11.78
CA LEU A 43 -16.26 -8.49 -12.72
C LEU A 43 -17.07 -7.36 -12.07
N ASP A 44 -18.22 -7.68 -11.49
CA ASP A 44 -19.13 -6.74 -10.84
C ASP A 44 -18.42 -5.98 -9.69
N TRP A 45 -17.64 -6.69 -8.88
CA TRP A 45 -16.86 -6.06 -7.80
C TRP A 45 -15.73 -5.18 -8.34
N ALA A 46 -15.01 -5.62 -9.36
CA ALA A 46 -13.95 -4.82 -9.97
C ALA A 46 -14.52 -3.51 -10.55
N GLU A 47 -15.63 -3.57 -11.27
CA GLU A 47 -16.31 -2.38 -11.79
C GLU A 47 -16.81 -1.47 -10.67
N ARG A 48 -17.46 -2.03 -9.65
CA ARG A 48 -18.00 -1.25 -8.53
C ARG A 48 -16.93 -0.47 -7.77
N VAL A 49 -15.75 -1.06 -7.56
CA VAL A 49 -14.66 -0.40 -6.84
C VAL A 49 -14.07 0.70 -7.70
N TRP A 50 -13.83 0.42 -8.99
CA TRP A 50 -13.36 1.44 -9.93
C TRP A 50 -14.29 2.64 -9.99
N GLU A 51 -15.60 2.43 -10.19
CA GLU A 51 -16.59 3.51 -10.24
C GLU A 51 -16.68 4.26 -8.92
N TRP A 52 -16.47 3.58 -7.78
CA TRP A 52 -16.42 4.23 -6.49
C TRP A 52 -15.19 5.14 -6.36
N GLU A 53 -13.99 4.68 -6.72
CA GLU A 53 -12.78 5.51 -6.66
C GLU A 53 -12.85 6.72 -7.59
N LEU A 54 -13.42 6.53 -8.79
CA LEU A 54 -13.68 7.61 -9.74
C LEU A 54 -14.70 8.61 -9.19
N GLY A 55 -15.87 8.13 -8.73
CA GLY A 55 -16.93 8.98 -8.19
C GLY A 55 -16.55 9.71 -6.91
N MET A 56 -15.59 9.18 -6.16
CA MET A 56 -14.99 9.82 -4.99
C MET A 56 -13.95 10.88 -5.35
N GLY A 57 -13.44 10.91 -6.59
CA GLY A 57 -12.36 11.79 -7.00
C GLY A 57 -10.96 11.36 -6.52
N LEU A 58 -10.78 10.07 -6.18
CA LEU A 58 -9.46 9.51 -5.90
C LEU A 58 -8.65 9.27 -7.18
N ILE A 59 -9.36 9.06 -8.30
CA ILE A 59 -8.81 9.02 -9.65
C ILE A 59 -9.16 10.36 -10.31
N THR A 60 -8.15 11.15 -10.65
CA THR A 60 -8.34 12.42 -11.36
C THR A 60 -8.61 12.20 -12.86
N ASP A 61 -9.07 13.22 -13.57
CA ASP A 61 -9.26 13.17 -15.03
C ASP A 61 -7.97 12.82 -15.79
N ASP A 62 -6.81 13.26 -15.28
CA ASP A 62 -5.48 12.92 -15.80
C ASP A 62 -4.97 11.52 -15.37
N TYR A 63 -5.81 10.68 -14.79
CA TYR A 63 -5.46 9.37 -14.23
C TYR A 63 -4.34 9.40 -13.18
N TYR A 64 -4.31 10.46 -12.37
CA TYR A 64 -3.54 10.45 -11.14
C TYR A 64 -4.34 9.80 -10.02
N PHE A 65 -3.66 8.97 -9.24
CA PHE A 65 -4.22 8.28 -8.09
C PHE A 65 -3.76 9.01 -6.83
N LEU A 66 -4.68 9.74 -6.20
CA LEU A 66 -4.45 10.39 -4.90
C LEU A 66 -4.29 9.32 -3.82
N ASP A 67 -3.70 9.63 -2.67
CA ASP A 67 -3.42 8.60 -1.66
C ASP A 67 -4.69 8.13 -0.94
N GLY A 68 -5.64 9.04 -0.74
CA GLY A 68 -6.89 8.75 -0.06
C GLY A 68 -7.62 9.99 0.39
N ALA A 69 -8.67 9.77 1.17
CA ALA A 69 -9.46 10.83 1.75
C ALA A 69 -9.86 10.51 3.21
N TYR A 70 -9.83 11.56 4.03
CA TYR A 70 -10.36 11.54 5.38
C TYR A 70 -11.81 12.00 5.40
N GLY A 71 -12.61 11.33 6.22
CA GLY A 71 -13.97 11.78 6.54
C GLY A 71 -14.77 10.63 7.13
N LYS A 72 -15.42 10.87 8.27
CA LYS A 72 -16.30 9.86 8.89
C LYS A 72 -17.47 9.50 7.96
N GLU A 73 -17.93 10.47 7.16
CA GLU A 73 -19.08 10.33 6.24
C GLU A 73 -18.76 10.78 4.80
N ASN A 74 -18.25 12.00 4.57
CA ASN A 74 -18.19 12.56 3.20
C ASN A 74 -16.83 12.54 2.49
N CYS A 75 -15.74 12.04 3.12
CA CYS A 75 -14.41 11.95 2.50
C CYS A 75 -13.95 13.24 1.77
N THR A 76 -14.10 14.39 2.42
CA THR A 76 -13.91 15.71 1.78
C THR A 76 -12.48 16.24 1.85
N THR A 77 -11.61 15.62 2.65
CA THR A 77 -10.22 16.05 2.81
C THR A 77 -9.29 15.03 2.18
N PHE A 78 -8.73 15.37 1.02
CA PHE A 78 -7.86 14.47 0.26
C PHE A 78 -6.40 14.57 0.70
N ASP A 79 -5.71 13.43 0.71
CA ASP A 79 -4.25 13.40 0.67
C ASP A 79 -3.80 13.36 -0.79
N TYR A 80 -3.23 14.47 -1.25
CA TYR A 80 -2.83 14.67 -2.64
C TYR A 80 -1.49 14.02 -3.02
N LYS A 81 -0.86 13.27 -2.10
CA LYS A 81 0.34 12.49 -2.44
C LYS A 81 0.00 11.50 -3.55
N LYS A 82 0.93 11.37 -4.48
CA LYS A 82 0.85 10.42 -5.58
C LYS A 82 2.01 9.45 -5.41
N TRP A 83 1.69 8.17 -5.42
CA TRP A 83 2.64 7.10 -5.20
C TRP A 83 2.64 6.16 -6.39
N THR A 84 3.81 5.65 -6.78
CA THR A 84 3.91 4.79 -7.96
C THR A 84 3.04 3.54 -7.83
N TYR A 85 2.98 2.96 -6.64
CA TYR A 85 2.24 1.73 -6.37
C TYR A 85 0.71 1.89 -6.49
N ASN A 86 0.16 3.08 -6.23
CA ASN A 86 -1.27 3.34 -6.42
C ASN A 86 -1.58 3.33 -7.92
N ALA A 87 -0.78 3.99 -8.75
CA ALA A 87 -0.96 3.89 -10.20
C ALA A 87 -0.71 2.46 -10.72
N GLY A 88 0.34 1.79 -10.23
CA GLY A 88 0.73 0.46 -10.67
C GLY A 88 -0.31 -0.63 -10.36
N VAL A 89 -0.92 -0.62 -9.17
CA VAL A 89 -1.93 -1.63 -8.78
C VAL A 89 -3.17 -1.51 -9.65
N HIS A 90 -3.60 -0.29 -9.96
CA HIS A 90 -4.73 -0.01 -10.84
C HIS A 90 -4.41 -0.31 -12.30
N MET A 91 -3.20 -0.03 -12.77
CA MET A 91 -2.74 -0.40 -14.10
C MET A 91 -2.83 -1.91 -14.30
N ALA A 92 -2.32 -2.71 -13.36
CA ALA A 92 -2.38 -4.17 -13.44
C ALA A 92 -3.83 -4.68 -13.44
N GLY A 93 -4.70 -4.12 -12.58
CA GLY A 93 -6.12 -4.48 -12.56
C GLY A 93 -6.83 -4.13 -13.87
N ALA A 94 -6.63 -2.91 -14.38
CA ALA A 94 -7.22 -2.47 -15.65
C ALA A 94 -6.72 -3.31 -16.84
N ALA A 95 -5.44 -3.70 -16.84
CA ALA A 95 -4.88 -4.60 -17.83
C ALA A 95 -5.50 -6.01 -17.77
N ALA A 96 -5.75 -6.53 -16.56
CA ALA A 96 -6.45 -7.79 -16.38
C ALA A 96 -7.91 -7.71 -16.87
N MET A 97 -8.62 -6.62 -16.57
CA MET A 97 -9.98 -6.38 -17.05
C MET A 97 -10.05 -6.25 -18.58
N TRP A 98 -9.14 -5.49 -19.19
CA TRP A 98 -9.03 -5.41 -20.64
C TRP A 98 -8.75 -6.78 -21.24
N ASN A 99 -7.79 -7.54 -20.69
CA ASN A 99 -7.45 -8.86 -21.21
C ASN A 99 -8.65 -9.82 -21.15
N ALA A 100 -9.40 -9.84 -20.05
CA ALA A 100 -10.53 -10.75 -19.86
C ALA A 100 -11.77 -10.35 -20.68
N THR A 101 -12.06 -9.05 -20.80
CA THR A 101 -13.31 -8.56 -21.40
C THR A 101 -13.18 -8.08 -22.84
N GLN A 102 -11.96 -7.69 -23.25
CA GLN A 102 -11.67 -6.99 -24.51
C GLN A 102 -12.50 -5.71 -24.72
N ARG A 103 -13.07 -5.12 -23.66
CA ARG A 103 -13.90 -3.91 -23.76
C ARG A 103 -13.05 -2.65 -23.89
N ASP A 104 -13.46 -1.77 -24.81
CA ASP A 104 -12.76 -0.50 -25.08
C ASP A 104 -12.63 0.40 -23.87
N ILE A 105 -13.60 0.40 -22.95
CA ILE A 105 -13.54 1.20 -21.73
C ILE A 105 -12.28 0.88 -20.90
N TRP A 106 -11.89 -0.38 -20.81
CA TRP A 106 -10.69 -0.79 -20.07
C TRP A 106 -9.40 -0.47 -20.82
N ARG A 107 -9.46 -0.45 -22.17
CA ARG A 107 -8.35 0.05 -22.99
C ARG A 107 -8.12 1.54 -22.74
N THR A 108 -9.17 2.36 -22.83
CA THR A 108 -9.08 3.82 -22.59
C THR A 108 -8.58 4.12 -21.18
N ARG A 109 -9.06 3.39 -20.17
CA ARG A 109 -8.58 3.52 -18.78
C ARG A 109 -7.10 3.18 -18.68
N LEU A 110 -6.65 2.09 -19.30
CA LEU A 110 -5.25 1.67 -19.26
C LEU A 110 -4.32 2.64 -20.00
N GLU A 111 -4.75 3.17 -21.15
CA GLU A 111 -4.05 4.23 -21.88
C GLU A 111 -3.89 5.48 -21.01
N GLY A 112 -4.97 5.89 -20.33
CA GLY A 112 -4.98 6.98 -19.36
C GLY A 112 -3.97 6.77 -18.24
N ILE A 113 -3.99 5.61 -17.58
CA ILE A 113 -3.05 5.28 -16.51
C ILE A 113 -1.59 5.32 -16.99
N ILE A 114 -1.29 4.72 -18.15
CA ILE A 114 0.07 4.69 -18.71
C ILE A 114 0.56 6.11 -19.07
N GLY A 115 -0.34 6.98 -19.53
CA GLY A 115 -0.08 8.42 -19.71
C GLY A 115 0.21 9.12 -18.37
N GLY A 116 -0.65 8.92 -17.38
CA GLY A 116 -0.53 9.50 -16.04
C GLY A 116 0.73 9.05 -15.29
N LEU A 117 1.27 7.87 -15.60
CA LEU A 117 2.54 7.39 -15.04
C LEU A 117 3.72 8.33 -15.34
N SER A 118 3.65 9.16 -16.38
CA SER A 118 4.75 10.06 -16.80
C SER A 118 5.34 10.90 -15.68
N ILE A 119 4.55 11.32 -14.68
CA ILE A 119 5.03 12.09 -13.53
C ILE A 119 6.07 11.32 -12.69
N PHE A 120 6.05 9.99 -12.73
CA PHE A 120 6.95 9.11 -12.01
C PHE A 120 8.21 8.75 -12.81
N PHE A 121 8.45 9.40 -13.96
CA PHE A 121 9.62 9.12 -14.80
C PHE A 121 10.36 10.42 -15.13
N ARG A 122 11.68 10.40 -14.93
CA ARG A 122 12.61 11.42 -15.43
C ARG A 122 13.57 10.74 -16.40
N ASP A 123 13.55 11.16 -17.67
CA ASP A 123 14.33 10.51 -18.73
C ASP A 123 14.12 8.98 -18.77
N ASN A 124 12.86 8.56 -18.64
CA ASN A 124 12.42 7.15 -18.52
C ASN A 124 12.88 6.40 -17.25
N ILE A 125 13.49 7.08 -16.27
CA ILE A 125 13.93 6.47 -15.00
C ILE A 125 12.88 6.71 -13.91
N MET A 126 12.45 5.64 -13.24
CA MET A 126 11.44 5.69 -12.17
C MET A 126 11.90 6.50 -10.96
N ILE A 127 11.00 7.35 -10.47
CA ILE A 127 11.17 8.17 -9.25
C ILE A 127 9.92 8.15 -8.37
N GLU A 128 10.11 8.18 -7.06
CA GLU A 128 9.03 8.48 -6.10
C GLU A 128 8.89 9.98 -5.85
N ILE A 129 8.04 10.67 -6.63
CA ILE A 129 7.93 12.14 -6.58
C ILE A 129 7.55 12.70 -5.20
N SER A 130 6.83 11.92 -4.39
CA SER A 130 6.34 12.35 -3.10
C SER A 130 7.41 12.33 -1.99
N CYS A 131 8.54 11.64 -2.19
CA CYS A 131 9.57 11.50 -1.15
C CYS A 131 11.03 11.49 -1.64
N GLU A 132 11.31 11.02 -2.86
CA GLU A 132 12.67 10.72 -3.35
C GLU A 132 13.50 12.01 -3.51
N SER A 133 12.89 13.05 -4.07
CA SER A 133 13.53 14.36 -4.30
C SER A 133 13.99 15.09 -3.03
N ARG A 134 13.51 14.65 -1.87
CA ARG A 134 13.85 15.23 -0.55
C ARG A 134 14.67 14.26 0.31
N GLY A 135 14.94 13.05 -0.19
CA GLY A 135 15.54 11.97 0.58
C GLY A 135 14.76 11.61 1.85
N LYS A 136 13.42 11.66 1.80
CA LYS A 136 12.53 11.43 2.96
C LYS A 136 11.63 10.20 2.80
N CYS A 137 11.97 9.27 1.92
CA CYS A 137 11.20 8.04 1.77
C CYS A 137 11.27 7.19 3.04
N ASN A 138 10.09 6.84 3.58
CA ASN A 138 9.99 5.91 4.70
C ASN A 138 10.23 4.45 4.26
N ILE A 139 10.16 3.51 5.21
CA ILE A 139 10.46 2.09 4.94
C ILE A 139 9.55 1.47 3.87
N ASP A 140 8.27 1.85 3.85
CA ASP A 140 7.30 1.33 2.88
C ASP A 140 7.59 1.88 1.48
N GLN A 141 7.76 3.20 1.39
CA GLN A 141 7.89 3.94 0.13
C GLN A 141 9.11 3.50 -0.68
N ARG A 142 10.17 3.05 -0.01
CA ARG A 142 11.39 2.53 -0.65
C ARG A 142 11.14 1.29 -1.51
N SER A 143 10.04 0.56 -1.28
CA SER A 143 9.66 -0.64 -2.03
C SER A 143 8.70 -0.36 -3.20
N PHE A 144 8.14 0.84 -3.32
CA PHE A 144 7.03 1.10 -4.26
C PHE A 144 7.43 0.94 -5.73
N LYS A 145 8.65 1.35 -6.10
CA LYS A 145 9.20 1.13 -7.46
C LYS A 145 9.32 -0.34 -7.83
N ALA A 146 9.49 -1.23 -6.83
CA ALA A 146 9.49 -2.68 -7.05
C ALA A 146 8.12 -3.15 -7.59
N TYR A 147 7.04 -2.69 -6.94
CA TYR A 147 5.68 -3.06 -7.30
C TYR A 147 5.29 -2.48 -8.66
N LEU A 148 5.61 -1.21 -8.91
CA LEU A 148 5.38 -0.59 -10.21
C LEU A 148 6.07 -1.37 -11.33
N SER A 149 7.34 -1.73 -11.16
CA SER A 149 8.10 -2.51 -12.15
C SER A 149 7.42 -3.83 -12.50
N ARG A 150 7.06 -4.61 -11.47
CA ARG A 150 6.39 -5.90 -11.65
C ARG A 150 5.02 -5.76 -12.31
N TRP A 151 4.26 -4.73 -11.96
CA TRP A 151 2.94 -4.48 -12.56
C TRP A 151 3.03 -3.92 -13.99
N MET A 152 4.08 -3.18 -14.33
CA MET A 152 4.37 -2.77 -15.71
C MET A 152 4.68 -4.00 -16.58
N ALA A 153 5.54 -4.90 -16.10
CA ALA A 153 5.82 -6.15 -16.80
C ALA A 153 4.55 -7.01 -16.97
N TYR A 154 3.75 -7.18 -15.90
CA TYR A 154 2.46 -7.87 -15.98
C TYR A 154 1.53 -7.26 -17.05
N THR A 155 1.43 -5.92 -17.06
CA THR A 155 0.62 -5.17 -18.02
C THR A 155 1.09 -5.43 -19.45
N ALA A 156 2.40 -5.36 -19.70
CA ALA A 156 3.00 -5.65 -21.01
C ALA A 156 2.79 -7.10 -21.47
N MET A 157 2.64 -8.05 -20.53
CA MET A 157 2.29 -9.44 -20.85
C MET A 157 0.83 -9.60 -21.26
N VAL A 158 -0.11 -9.04 -20.49
CA VAL A 158 -1.55 -9.28 -20.70
C VAL A 158 -2.21 -8.28 -21.65
N ALA A 159 -1.56 -7.13 -21.89
CA ALA A 159 -1.97 -6.10 -22.85
C ALA A 159 -0.78 -5.72 -23.77
N PRO A 160 -0.41 -6.57 -24.74
CA PRO A 160 0.81 -6.40 -25.53
C PRO A 160 0.95 -5.08 -26.30
N TRP A 161 -0.16 -4.41 -26.62
CA TRP A 161 -0.16 -3.09 -27.26
C TRP A 161 0.42 -1.97 -26.38
N THR A 162 0.62 -2.23 -25.08
CA THR A 162 1.23 -1.28 -24.13
C THR A 162 2.76 -1.29 -24.14
N ARG A 163 3.38 -2.29 -24.77
CA ARG A 163 4.83 -2.54 -24.71
C ARG A 163 5.66 -1.36 -25.18
N ASP A 164 5.27 -0.72 -26.28
CA ASP A 164 5.99 0.44 -26.83
C ASP A 164 6.08 1.61 -25.83
N SER A 165 5.12 1.72 -24.90
CA SER A 165 5.13 2.74 -23.84
C SER A 165 5.80 2.26 -22.54
N ILE A 166 5.82 0.95 -22.28
CA ILE A 166 6.30 0.35 -21.03
C ILE A 166 7.78 -0.04 -21.11
N ASP A 167 8.20 -0.68 -22.20
CA ASP A 167 9.53 -1.27 -22.33
C ASP A 167 10.66 -0.23 -22.20
N PRO A 168 10.59 0.96 -22.84
CA PRO A 168 11.65 1.97 -22.67
C PRO A 168 11.81 2.44 -21.22
N ARG A 169 10.70 2.50 -20.49
CA ARG A 169 10.65 2.92 -19.08
C ARG A 169 11.24 1.87 -18.15
N LEU A 170 10.92 0.58 -18.37
CA LEU A 170 11.52 -0.52 -17.63
C LEU A 170 13.03 -0.64 -17.91
N GLN A 171 13.43 -0.56 -19.18
CA GLN A 171 14.83 -0.69 -19.58
C GLN A 171 15.71 0.42 -19.00
N ALA A 172 15.31 1.68 -19.17
CA ALA A 172 16.07 2.82 -18.63
C ALA A 172 16.15 2.75 -17.11
N SER A 173 15.05 2.40 -16.43
CA SER A 173 15.03 2.25 -14.98
C SER A 173 15.91 1.10 -14.49
N ALA A 174 15.95 -0.04 -15.20
CA ALA A 174 16.80 -1.17 -14.84
C ALA A 174 18.29 -0.85 -15.00
N VAL A 175 18.67 -0.17 -16.10
CA VAL A 175 20.05 0.28 -16.31
C VAL A 175 20.46 1.26 -15.20
N ALA A 176 19.60 2.23 -14.89
CA ALA A 176 19.86 3.20 -13.83
C ALA A 176 19.95 2.54 -12.45
N ALA A 177 19.06 1.60 -12.13
CA ALA A 177 19.09 0.85 -10.88
C ALA A 177 20.38 0.02 -10.74
N ALA A 178 20.79 -0.69 -11.80
CA ALA A 178 22.03 -1.47 -11.81
C ALA A 178 23.27 -0.59 -11.62
N ALA A 179 23.29 0.61 -12.21
CA ALA A 179 24.38 1.58 -12.02
C ALA A 179 24.46 2.13 -10.58
N GLN A 180 23.38 2.01 -9.81
CA GLN A 180 23.33 2.37 -8.39
C GLN A 180 23.66 1.21 -7.44
N CYS A 181 23.99 0.02 -7.96
CA CYS A 181 24.43 -1.12 -7.18
C CYS A 181 25.95 -1.14 -7.04
N THR A 182 26.43 -1.20 -5.80
CA THR A 182 27.85 -1.26 -5.46
C THR A 182 28.16 -2.52 -4.69
N ASP A 183 29.32 -3.13 -4.97
CA ASP A 183 29.82 -4.29 -4.24
C ASP A 183 30.86 -3.84 -3.21
N GLU A 184 30.49 -3.83 -1.93
CA GLU A 184 31.41 -3.55 -0.82
C GLU A 184 31.58 -4.79 0.04
N GLY A 185 32.80 -5.31 0.15
CA GLY A 185 33.11 -6.45 1.03
C GLY A 185 32.39 -7.75 0.67
N GLY A 186 31.98 -7.93 -0.59
CA GLY A 186 31.22 -9.11 -1.04
C GLY A 186 29.70 -9.02 -0.81
N GLN A 187 29.20 -7.85 -0.36
CA GLN A 187 27.77 -7.56 -0.28
C GLN A 187 27.40 -6.54 -1.35
N SER A 188 26.56 -6.95 -2.29
CA SER A 188 25.99 -6.03 -3.29
C SER A 188 24.84 -5.26 -2.65
N SER A 189 24.90 -3.93 -2.71
CA SER A 189 23.85 -3.04 -2.20
C SER A 189 23.48 -2.00 -3.26
N CYS A 190 22.19 -1.92 -3.57
CA CYS A 190 21.63 -0.98 -4.52
C CYS A 190 21.00 0.24 -3.82
N ASN A 191 21.35 1.44 -4.28
CA ASN A 191 20.77 2.70 -3.83
C ASN A 191 19.37 2.92 -4.46
N LEU A 192 18.46 3.60 -3.75
CA LEU A 192 17.13 3.93 -4.26
C LEU A 192 17.14 5.01 -5.36
N TYR A 193 18.12 5.91 -5.33
CA TYR A 193 18.13 7.14 -6.13
C TYR A 193 18.64 6.89 -7.55
N TRP A 194 17.80 6.30 -8.41
CA TRP A 194 18.19 5.90 -9.77
C TRP A 194 18.34 7.10 -10.71
N ALA A 195 17.41 8.05 -10.66
CA ALA A 195 17.41 9.22 -11.55
C ALA A 195 18.30 10.37 -11.04
N ALA A 196 18.45 10.49 -9.72
CA ALA A 196 19.23 11.56 -9.08
C ALA A 196 20.67 11.12 -8.74
N GLY A 197 21.00 9.84 -8.91
CA GLY A 197 22.26 9.28 -8.41
C GLY A 197 22.47 9.60 -6.93
N ASN A 198 23.68 10.06 -6.58
CA ASN A 198 24.04 10.37 -5.19
C ASN A 198 23.64 11.79 -4.73
N GLU A 199 22.89 12.55 -5.52
CA GLU A 199 22.50 13.94 -5.18
C GLU A 199 21.72 14.06 -3.87
N HIS A 200 20.97 13.02 -3.49
CA HIS A 200 20.15 12.98 -2.27
C HIS A 200 20.72 12.07 -1.19
N GLY A 201 22.03 11.80 -1.28
CA GLY A 201 22.74 10.85 -0.41
C GLY A 201 22.54 9.41 -0.89
N SER A 202 22.56 8.48 0.06
CA SER A 202 22.38 7.06 -0.22
C SER A 202 21.29 6.47 0.66
N SER A 203 20.45 5.61 0.07
CA SER A 203 19.41 4.86 0.75
C SER A 203 19.62 3.38 0.48
N PHE A 204 19.86 2.61 1.53
CA PHE A 204 20.06 1.16 1.46
C PHE A 204 19.11 0.47 2.44
N GLY A 205 18.61 -0.69 2.02
CA GLY A 205 17.65 -1.47 2.77
C GLY A 205 16.93 -2.49 1.90
N VAL A 206 16.04 -3.27 2.52
CA VAL A 206 15.30 -4.35 1.85
C VAL A 206 14.40 -3.80 0.74
N GLY A 207 13.76 -2.64 0.94
CA GLY A 207 12.90 -2.03 -0.07
C GLY A 207 13.67 -1.63 -1.32
N GLU A 208 14.84 -1.04 -1.13
CA GLU A 208 15.75 -0.62 -2.19
C GLU A 208 16.29 -1.82 -2.98
N GLN A 209 16.71 -2.89 -2.27
CA GLN A 209 17.15 -4.13 -2.92
C GLN A 209 16.02 -4.79 -3.70
N MET A 210 14.81 -4.81 -3.13
CA MET A 210 13.62 -5.35 -3.80
C MET A 210 13.29 -4.55 -5.05
N ALA A 211 13.39 -3.22 -5.00
CA ALA A 211 13.14 -2.35 -6.15
C ALA A 211 14.14 -2.59 -7.28
N ALA A 212 15.44 -2.68 -6.97
CA ALA A 212 16.48 -2.96 -7.96
C ALA A 212 16.32 -4.38 -8.56
N LEU A 213 16.02 -5.38 -7.73
CA LEU A 213 15.78 -6.75 -8.17
C LEU A 213 14.58 -6.84 -9.13
N GLU A 214 13.44 -6.25 -8.73
CA GLU A 214 12.20 -6.35 -9.50
C GLU A 214 12.28 -5.63 -10.85
N VAL A 215 12.92 -4.47 -10.93
CA VAL A 215 13.05 -3.76 -12.23
C VAL A 215 13.94 -4.52 -13.21
N VAL A 216 15.01 -5.17 -12.72
CA VAL A 216 15.89 -6.00 -13.55
C VAL A 216 15.17 -7.28 -13.99
N GLN A 217 14.52 -7.99 -13.07
CA GLN A 217 13.78 -9.21 -13.40
C GLN A 217 12.58 -8.95 -14.32
N SER A 218 11.94 -7.78 -14.19
CA SER A 218 10.83 -7.37 -15.04
C SER A 218 11.18 -7.34 -16.52
N LEU A 219 12.46 -7.16 -16.89
CA LEU A 219 12.91 -7.22 -18.28
C LEU A 219 12.80 -8.63 -18.91
N LEU A 220 12.64 -9.67 -18.09
CA LEU A 220 12.55 -11.06 -18.52
C LEU A 220 11.13 -11.49 -18.91
N TYR A 221 10.13 -10.61 -18.76
CA TYR A 221 8.74 -10.95 -19.11
C TYR A 221 8.56 -11.48 -20.54
N PRO A 222 9.32 -11.06 -21.58
CA PRO A 222 9.17 -11.62 -22.92
C PRO A 222 9.63 -13.08 -23.05
N ALA A 223 10.47 -13.55 -22.12
CA ALA A 223 11.07 -14.89 -22.13
C ALA A 223 10.26 -15.93 -21.34
N VAL A 224 9.14 -15.54 -20.73
CA VAL A 224 8.31 -16.42 -19.89
C VAL A 224 6.85 -16.41 -20.34
N ALA A 225 6.15 -17.50 -20.07
CA ALA A 225 4.72 -17.60 -20.35
C ALA A 225 3.91 -16.63 -19.46
N GLY A 226 2.83 -16.10 -20.03
CA GLY A 226 1.92 -15.20 -19.32
C GLY A 226 1.14 -15.87 -18.18
N PRO A 227 0.43 -15.07 -17.37
CA PRO A 227 -0.40 -15.58 -16.28
C PRO A 227 -1.51 -16.50 -16.79
N VAL A 228 -1.50 -17.75 -16.31
CA VAL A 228 -2.48 -18.79 -16.62
C VAL A 228 -3.88 -18.47 -16.07
N SER A 229 -4.89 -19.18 -16.57
CA SER A 229 -6.27 -19.19 -16.07
C SER A 229 -6.69 -20.60 -15.67
N ARG A 230 -7.90 -20.75 -15.10
CA ARG A 230 -8.55 -22.05 -14.82
C ARG A 230 -8.51 -23.00 -16.02
N ASN A 231 -8.62 -22.45 -17.23
CA ASN A 231 -8.67 -23.22 -18.48
C ASN A 231 -7.35 -23.21 -19.28
N SER A 232 -6.29 -22.58 -18.78
CA SER A 232 -5.02 -22.40 -19.51
C SER A 232 -3.78 -22.70 -18.68
N GLY A 233 -3.80 -23.80 -17.93
CA GLY A 233 -2.64 -24.30 -17.18
C GLY A 233 -2.63 -23.93 -15.69
N GLY A 234 -3.71 -23.34 -15.17
CA GLY A 234 -3.90 -23.12 -13.74
C GLY A 234 -4.08 -24.45 -12.99
N MET A 235 -3.17 -24.76 -12.08
CA MET A 235 -3.21 -25.99 -11.27
C MET A 235 -3.84 -25.79 -9.87
N SER A 236 -4.06 -24.54 -9.45
CA SER A 236 -4.66 -24.24 -8.14
C SER A 236 -6.16 -24.51 -8.15
N LEU A 237 -6.66 -25.17 -7.10
CA LEU A 237 -8.06 -25.53 -6.93
C LEU A 237 -8.85 -24.40 -6.25
N SER A 238 -10.09 -24.18 -6.71
CA SER A 238 -11.00 -23.22 -6.09
C SER A 238 -11.60 -23.77 -4.79
N ASN A 239 -11.79 -22.92 -3.80
CA ASN A 239 -12.57 -23.20 -2.60
C ASN A 239 -13.76 -22.21 -2.54
N PRO A 240 -14.98 -22.64 -2.92
CA PRO A 240 -16.18 -21.78 -2.89
C PRO A 240 -16.50 -21.25 -1.48
N ASP A 241 -16.10 -21.99 -0.45
CA ASP A 241 -16.30 -21.64 0.97
C ASP A 241 -15.10 -20.89 1.57
N ALA A 242 -14.17 -20.42 0.73
CA ALA A 242 -13.06 -19.59 1.18
C ALA A 242 -13.60 -18.41 2.00
N SER A 243 -13.16 -18.28 3.24
CA SER A 243 -13.60 -17.32 4.27
C SER A 243 -14.95 -17.57 4.96
N LEU A 244 -15.78 -18.53 4.53
CA LEU A 244 -17.06 -18.85 5.21
C LEU A 244 -16.87 -19.64 6.52
N ASN A 245 -15.80 -20.42 6.62
CA ASN A 245 -15.47 -21.19 7.82
C ASN A 245 -14.55 -20.45 8.80
N ASN A 246 -14.14 -19.23 8.48
CA ASN A 246 -13.51 -18.37 9.47
C ASN A 246 -14.64 -17.67 10.22
N THR A 247 -15.05 -18.26 11.34
CA THR A 247 -15.51 -17.44 12.45
C THR A 247 -14.36 -16.48 12.76
N THR A 248 -14.39 -15.27 12.19
CA THR A 248 -13.82 -14.12 12.87
C THR A 248 -14.67 -13.92 14.11
N GLU A 249 -14.52 -14.83 15.08
CA GLU A 249 -14.64 -14.47 16.47
C GLU A 249 -13.63 -13.34 16.64
N PHE A 250 -14.13 -12.11 16.52
CA PHE A 250 -13.74 -11.16 17.54
C PHE A 250 -13.87 -11.93 18.84
N PRO A 251 -12.83 -12.02 19.70
CA PRO A 251 -13.07 -12.53 21.03
C PRO A 251 -14.27 -11.73 21.53
N THR A 252 -15.40 -12.40 21.72
CA THR A 252 -16.51 -11.82 22.44
C THR A 252 -15.90 -11.58 23.80
N LEU A 253 -15.45 -10.34 24.03
CA LEU A 253 -14.99 -9.93 25.33
C LEU A 253 -16.17 -10.27 26.24
N GLU A 254 -15.96 -11.19 27.18
CA GLU A 254 -17.00 -11.53 28.13
C GLU A 254 -17.51 -10.23 28.76
N ASP A 255 -18.83 -10.13 28.92
CA ASP A 255 -19.42 -8.98 29.59
C ASP A 255 -18.75 -8.84 30.95
N ILE A 256 -18.08 -7.70 31.16
CA ILE A 256 -17.37 -7.43 32.41
C ILE A 256 -18.34 -7.60 33.57
N THR A 257 -18.07 -8.59 34.41
CA THR A 257 -18.93 -8.95 35.53
C THR A 257 -18.99 -7.81 36.54
N LEU A 258 -20.05 -7.78 37.35
CA LEU A 258 -20.14 -6.80 38.45
C LEU A 258 -18.93 -6.93 39.41
N GLY A 259 -18.44 -8.16 39.61
CA GLY A 259 -17.27 -8.43 40.44
C GLY A 259 -15.99 -7.79 39.89
N GLU A 260 -15.75 -7.88 38.59
CA GLU A 260 -14.58 -7.28 37.95
C GLU A 260 -14.64 -5.75 37.95
N LYS A 261 -15.82 -5.15 37.76
CA LYS A 261 -16.01 -3.69 37.87
C LYS A 261 -15.72 -3.19 39.28
N ILE A 262 -16.18 -3.92 40.29
CA ILE A 262 -15.90 -3.60 41.70
C ILE A 262 -14.40 -3.77 41.98
N GLY A 263 -13.79 -4.88 41.55
CA GLY A 263 -12.36 -5.14 41.73
C GLY A 263 -11.48 -4.08 41.09
N ALA A 264 -11.77 -3.70 39.84
CA ALA A 264 -11.04 -2.63 39.14
C ALA A 264 -11.20 -1.27 39.83
N SER A 265 -12.40 -0.96 40.32
CA SER A 265 -12.66 0.29 41.04
C SER A 265 -11.90 0.34 42.36
N VAL A 266 -11.91 -0.74 43.14
CA VAL A 266 -11.16 -0.85 44.41
C VAL A 266 -9.67 -0.72 44.16
N LEU A 267 -9.12 -1.44 43.17
CA LEU A 267 -7.70 -1.36 42.84
C LEU A 267 -7.28 0.07 42.44
N THR A 268 -8.11 0.73 41.63
CA THR A 268 -7.88 2.12 41.21
C THR A 268 -7.88 3.06 42.41
N VAL A 269 -8.86 2.93 43.30
CA VAL A 269 -8.94 3.74 44.53
C VAL A 269 -7.73 3.50 45.43
N VAL A 270 -7.29 2.25 45.60
CA VAL A 270 -6.11 1.92 46.41
C VAL A 270 -4.84 2.53 45.81
N MET A 271 -4.64 2.43 44.50
CA MET A 271 -3.48 3.03 43.82
C MET A 271 -3.46 4.55 43.91
N VAL A 272 -4.62 5.19 43.76
CA VAL A 272 -4.73 6.65 43.92
C VAL A 272 -4.49 7.06 45.37
N ALA A 273 -5.09 6.34 46.33
CA ALA A 273 -4.92 6.62 47.75
C ALA A 273 -3.46 6.44 48.21
N SER A 274 -2.77 5.40 47.73
CA SER A 274 -1.36 5.18 48.06
C SER A 274 -0.46 6.24 47.44
N ALA A 275 -0.72 6.68 46.21
CA ALA A 275 -0.01 7.79 45.59
C ALA A 275 -0.22 9.12 46.36
N VAL A 276 -1.46 9.40 46.78
CA VAL A 276 -1.79 10.61 47.58
C VAL A 276 -1.16 10.53 48.96
N ALA A 277 -1.21 9.37 49.63
CA ALA A 277 -0.59 9.18 50.94
C ALA A 277 0.95 9.32 50.87
N GLY A 278 1.58 8.76 49.84
CA GLY A 278 3.01 8.93 49.60
C GLY A 278 3.39 10.39 49.35
N ALA A 279 2.59 11.12 48.57
CA ALA A 279 2.79 12.55 48.36
C ALA A 279 2.62 13.36 49.66
N ALA A 280 1.60 13.05 50.47
CA ALA A 280 1.37 13.70 51.76
C ALA A 280 2.49 13.42 52.77
N TRP A 281 3.00 12.19 52.82
CA TRP A 281 4.12 11.82 53.69
C TRP A 281 5.40 12.59 53.33
N MET A 282 5.76 12.64 52.05
CA MET A 282 6.91 13.42 51.57
C MET A 282 6.77 14.93 51.85
N LEU A 283 5.53 15.45 51.83
CA LEU A 283 5.28 16.85 52.20
C LEU A 283 5.37 17.08 53.72
N SER A 284 4.98 16.10 54.54
CA SER A 284 5.10 16.19 56.00
C SER A 284 6.54 16.24 56.51
N GLU A 285 7.48 15.62 55.77
CA GLU A 285 8.92 15.66 56.10
C GLU A 285 9.59 17.01 55.79
N ARG A 286 8.91 17.90 55.05
CA ARG A 286 9.39 19.28 54.84
C ARG A 286 9.06 20.24 55.97
N ASP A 287 8.16 19.86 56.88
CA ASP A 287 7.66 20.74 57.95
C ASP A 287 8.34 20.49 59.32
N GLU A 288 9.42 19.71 59.39
CA GLU A 288 10.24 19.69 60.61
C GLU A 288 10.96 21.05 60.79
N PRO A 289 10.64 21.83 61.84
CA PRO A 289 11.36 23.07 62.11
C PRO A 289 12.79 22.73 62.49
N ARG A 290 13.75 23.18 61.66
CA ARG A 290 15.17 23.26 62.05
C ARG A 290 15.28 24.16 63.28
N PHE A 291 15.22 23.56 64.47
CA PHE A 291 15.58 24.25 65.69
C PHE A 291 17.08 24.56 65.66
N ARG A 292 17.33 25.86 65.77
CA ARG A 292 18.62 26.56 65.80
C ARG A 292 19.35 26.19 67.09
N SER A 293 20.63 25.80 67.02
CA SER A 293 21.55 25.84 68.16
C SER A 293 22.69 26.80 67.81
N GLU A 294 22.78 27.88 68.58
CA GLU A 294 24.03 28.62 68.81
C GLU A 294 25.07 27.72 69.48
#